data_AF-A0A9W7TYV3-F1
#
_entry.id   AF-A0A9W7TYV3-F1
#
_cell.length_a   1.000
_cell.length_b   1.000
_cell.length_c   1.000
_cell.angle_alpha   90.00
_cell.angle_beta   90.00
_cell.angle_gamma   90.00
#
_symmetry.space_group_name_H-M   'P 1'
#
loop_
_entity.id
_entity.type
_entity.pdbx_description
1 polymer ?
#
loop_
_entity_poly.entity_id
_entity_poly.type
_entity_poly.pdbx_seq_one_letter_code
_entity_poly.pdbx_strand_id
1 'polypeptide(L)' 'MSIPEPAFVDRITARHMLGNIGNTTLHKLINEGKLKRVKLGAKTLIGVESIRTFAASLKAE' A
#
# COMPACT_ATOMS: atom_id res chain seq x y z
N MET A 1 15.56 14.36 -15.18
CA MET A 1 15.33 14.70 -13.75
C MET A 1 14.33 13.70 -13.22
N SER A 2 14.77 12.76 -12.39
CA SER A 2 13.91 11.67 -11.88
C SER A 2 13.02 12.24 -10.78
N ILE A 3 11.71 12.15 -10.94
CA ILE A 3 10.75 12.54 -9.91
C ILE A 3 10.96 11.56 -8.73
N PRO A 4 11.22 12.03 -7.50
CA PRO A 4 11.39 11.13 -6.37
C PRO A 4 10.11 10.31 -6.19
N GLU A 5 10.27 8.99 -6.10
CA GLU A 5 9.10 8.12 -5.88
C GLU A 5 8.43 8.51 -4.56
N PRO A 6 7.10 8.65 -4.55
CA PRO A 6 6.39 9.03 -3.33
C PRO A 6 6.57 7.93 -2.28
N ALA A 7 7.05 8.27 -1.09
CA ALA A 7 7.20 7.31 0.01
C ALA A 7 5.83 6.77 0.49
N PHE A 8 4.78 7.56 0.32
CA PHE A 8 3.44 7.26 0.77
C PHE A 8 2.41 7.57 -0.31
N VAL A 9 1.44 6.68 -0.46
CA VAL A 9 0.34 6.80 -1.42
C VAL A 9 -1.00 6.74 -0.70
N ASP A 10 -2.03 7.30 -1.30
CA ASP A 10 -3.40 7.15 -0.81
C ASP A 10 -3.93 5.72 -1.03
N ARG A 11 -5.09 5.45 -0.44
CA ARG A 11 -5.73 4.13 -0.51
C ARG A 11 -6.14 3.72 -1.92
N ILE A 12 -6.50 4.66 -2.79
CA ILE A 12 -6.91 4.38 -4.17
C ILE A 12 -5.67 3.93 -4.94
N THR A 13 -4.62 4.72 -4.92
CA THR A 13 -3.34 4.40 -5.56
C THR A 13 -2.77 3.06 -5.06
N ALA A 14 -2.81 2.82 -3.74
CA ALA A 14 -2.36 1.55 -3.17
C ALA A 14 -3.13 0.33 -3.72
N ARG A 15 -4.45 0.45 -3.91
CA ARG A 15 -5.26 -0.62 -4.51
C ARG A 15 -4.85 -0.90 -5.94
N HIS A 16 -4.62 0.15 -6.74
CA HIS A 16 -4.15 0.00 -8.12
C HIS A 16 -2.77 -0.67 -8.17
N MET A 17 -1.84 -0.29 -7.29
CA MET A 17 -0.50 -0.90 -7.22
C MET A 17 -0.54 -2.40 -6.86
N LEU A 18 -1.56 -2.84 -6.12
CA LEU A 18 -1.76 -4.24 -5.74
C LEU A 18 -2.59 -5.04 -6.77
N GLY A 19 -2.86 -4.50 -7.96
CA GLY A 19 -3.65 -5.18 -8.99
C GLY A 19 -5.15 -4.88 -8.91
N ASN A 20 -5.51 -3.66 -8.49
CA ASN A 20 -6.90 -3.20 -8.34
C ASN A 20 -7.74 -4.02 -7.35
N ILE A 21 -7.15 -4.36 -6.19
CA ILE A 21 -7.84 -5.13 -5.15
C ILE A 21 -9.05 -4.38 -4.56
N GLY A 22 -9.99 -5.11 -3.98
CA GLY A 22 -11.15 -4.55 -3.28
C GLY A 22 -10.77 -3.76 -2.02
N ASN A 23 -11.63 -2.83 -1.60
CA ASN A 23 -11.46 -2.06 -0.36
C ASN A 23 -11.39 -2.98 0.88
N THR A 24 -12.21 -4.03 0.91
CA THR A 24 -12.22 -5.01 2.01
C THR A 24 -10.89 -5.74 2.10
N THR A 25 -10.32 -6.15 0.97
CA THR A 25 -9.01 -6.81 0.91
C THR A 25 -7.91 -5.87 1.39
N LEU A 26 -7.91 -4.61 0.94
CA LEU A 26 -6.96 -3.61 1.42
C LEU A 26 -7.04 -3.43 2.95
N HIS A 27 -8.25 -3.30 3.49
CA HIS A 27 -8.45 -3.20 4.94
C HIS A 27 -7.97 -4.44 5.69
N LYS A 28 -8.21 -5.63 5.14
CA LYS A 28 -7.73 -6.90 5.71
C LYS A 28 -6.20 -6.93 5.75
N LEU A 29 -5.53 -6.58 4.65
CA LEU A 29 -4.05 -6.52 4.59
C LEU A 29 -3.45 -5.51 5.57
N ILE A 30 -4.13 -4.38 5.78
CA ILE A 30 -3.73 -3.38 6.79
C ILE A 30 -3.91 -3.95 8.21
N ASN A 31 -5.06 -4.58 8.49
CA ASN A 31 -5.35 -5.16 9.80
C ASN A 31 -4.46 -6.36 10.13
N GLU A 32 -4.07 -7.15 9.13
CA GLU A 32 -3.12 -8.26 9.25
C GLU A 32 -1.65 -7.78 9.42
N GLY A 33 -1.39 -6.48 9.35
CA GLY A 33 -0.04 -5.91 9.48
C GLY A 33 0.84 -6.08 8.24
N LYS A 34 0.31 -6.61 7.13
CA LYS A 34 1.01 -6.78 5.86
C LYS A 34 1.27 -5.46 5.13
N LEU A 35 0.41 -4.47 5.36
CA LEU A 35 0.56 -3.11 4.84
C LEU A 35 0.71 -2.09 5.98
N LYS A 36 1.85 -1.40 6.02
CA LYS A 36 2.07 -0.27 6.92
C LYS A 36 1.29 0.95 6.44
N ARG A 37 0.30 1.35 7.24
CA ARG A 37 -0.41 2.62 7.09
C ARG A 37 0.15 3.67 8.04
N VAL A 38 0.18 4.92 7.58
CA VAL A 38 0.42 6.10 8.41
C VAL A 38 -0.82 6.99 8.34
N LYS A 39 -1.20 7.56 9.49
CA LYS A 39 -2.30 8.50 9.57
C LYS A 39 -1.72 9.91 9.60
N LEU A 40 -1.98 10.70 8.56
CA LEU A 40 -1.57 12.09 8.44
C LEU A 40 -2.81 12.98 8.58
N GLY A 41 -3.12 13.39 9.81
CA GLY A 41 -4.35 14.10 10.15
C GLY A 41 -5.60 13.25 9.86
N ALA A 42 -6.48 13.74 8.99
CA ALA A 42 -7.68 13.02 8.55
C ALA A 42 -7.40 11.98 7.44
N LYS A 43 -6.21 12.01 6.82
CA LYS A 43 -5.86 11.13 5.69
C LYS A 43 -5.13 9.88 6.18
N THR A 44 -5.46 8.74 5.59
CA THR A 44 -4.68 7.50 5.74
C THR A 44 -3.85 7.31 4.49
N LEU A 45 -2.54 7.23 4.67
CA LEU A 45 -1.59 6.93 3.62
C LEU A 45 -0.96 5.56 3.87
N ILE A 46 -0.49 4.93 2.79
CA ILE A 46 0.10 3.59 2.81
C ILE A 46 1.52 3.72 2.28
N GLY A 47 2.49 3.12 2.99
CA GLY A 47 3.89 3.18 2.59
C GLY A 47 4.14 2.35 1.33
N VAL A 48 4.76 2.96 0.32
CA VAL A 48 5.05 2.29 -0.96
C VAL A 48 6.01 1.12 -0.77
N GLU A 49 7.00 1.24 0.11
CA GLU A 49 7.90 0.12 0.44
C GLU A 49 7.16 -1.08 1.01
N SER A 50 6.14 -0.84 1.86
CA SER A 50 5.34 -1.93 2.42
C SER A 50 4.52 -2.64 1.34
N ILE A 51 3.97 -1.88 0.38
CA ILE A 51 3.24 -2.42 -0.78
C ILE A 51 4.18 -3.29 -1.62
N ARG A 52 5.39 -2.78 -1.92
CA ARG A 52 6.39 -3.52 -2.71
C ARG A 52 6.84 -4.79 -2.01
N THR A 53 7.11 -4.72 -0.71
CA THR A 53 7.50 -5.88 0.09
C THR A 53 6.41 -6.95 0.03
N PHE A 54 5.15 -6.57 0.22
CA PHE A 54 4.02 -7.49 0.14
C PHE A 54 3.84 -8.06 -1.28
N ALA A 55 3.94 -7.23 -2.32
CA ALA A 55 3.86 -7.69 -3.70
C ALA A 55 5.01 -8.65 -4.08
N ALA A 56 6.21 -8.44 -3.53
CA ALA A 56 7.34 -9.35 -3.68
C ALA A 56 7.08 -10.69 -2.98
N SER A 57 6.50 -10.69 -1.77
CA SER A 57 6.09 -11.91 -1.08
C SER A 57 5.05 -12.71 -1.88
N LEU A 58 4.09 -12.04 -2.52
CA LEU A 58 3.09 -12.70 -3.37
C LEU A 58 3.65 -13.36 -4.64
N LYS A 59 4.81 -12.91 -5.14
CA LYS A 59 5.45 -13.51 -6.32
C LYS A 59 6.39 -14.66 -5.97
N ALA A 60 6.74 -14.81 -4.69
CA ALA A 60 7.65 -15.84 -4.21
C ALA A 60 6.92 -17.16 -3.83
N GLU A 61 5.59 -17.14 -3.78
CA GLU A 61 4.69 -18.31 -3.72
C GLU A 61 4.24 -18.72 -5.13
#